data_AF-A0A9P5M807-F1
#
_entry.id   AF-A0A9P5M807-F1
#
_cell.length_a   1.000
_cell.length_b   1.000
_cell.length_c   1.000
_cell.angle_alpha   90.00
_cell.angle_beta   90.00
_cell.angle_gamma   90.00
#
_symmetry.space_group_name_H-M   'P 1'
#
loop_
_entity.id
_entity.type
_entity.pdbx_description
1 polymer ?
#
loop_
_entity_poly.entity_id
_entity_poly.type
_entity_poly.pdbx_seq_one_letter_code
_entity_poly.pdbx_strand_id
1 'polypeptide(L)'
;RINKERLELILRNVPKDFLSDEELNLLVYILLINEKAIAFEDSERGRFKSKYFPDYIMQTVDHVPWEYPQHPYPLAKKAEMIRLLREQVKAGNLEIAEGPYRSRIFAIEKPNGK
;
A
#
# COMPACT_ATOMS: atom_id res chain seq x y z
N ARG A 1 13.51 -5.32 -2.90
CA ARG A 1 14.89 -5.50 -2.36
C ARG A 1 15.82 -4.47 -3.01
N ILE A 2 16.83 -3.93 -2.32
CA ILE A 2 17.62 -2.79 -2.86
C ILE A 2 18.53 -3.28 -4.01
N ASN A 3 18.37 -2.68 -5.19
CA ASN A 3 19.22 -2.86 -6.37
C ASN A 3 19.79 -1.48 -6.80
N LYS A 4 20.60 -1.44 -7.85
CA LYS A 4 21.23 -0.19 -8.32
C LYS A 4 20.21 0.90 -8.66
N GLU A 5 19.16 0.57 -9.41
CA GLU A 5 18.09 1.49 -9.81
C GLU A 5 17.35 2.10 -8.61
N ARG A 6 17.00 1.26 -7.63
CA ARG A 6 16.31 1.68 -6.40
C ARG A 6 17.23 2.50 -5.50
N LEU A 7 18.52 2.20 -5.48
CA LEU A 7 19.51 2.98 -4.75
C LEU A 7 19.67 4.37 -5.38
N GLU A 8 19.81 4.44 -6.71
CA GLU A 8 19.85 5.71 -7.45
C GLU A 8 18.59 6.55 -7.22
N LEU A 9 17.42 5.93 -7.16
CA LEU A 9 16.17 6.60 -6.83
C LEU A 9 16.22 7.27 -5.45
N ILE A 10 16.78 6.58 -4.44
CA ILE A 10 16.94 7.15 -3.10
C ILE A 10 17.95 8.30 -3.14
N LEU A 11 19.13 8.05 -3.72
CA LEU A 11 20.25 9.00 -3.73
C LEU A 11 19.94 10.27 -4.52
N ARG A 12 19.06 10.21 -5.53
CA ARG A 12 18.58 11.39 -6.27
C ARG A 12 17.89 12.44 -5.38
N ASN A 13 17.34 12.02 -4.23
CA ASN A 13 16.70 12.93 -3.28
C ASN A 13 17.71 13.57 -2.30
N VAL A 14 18.96 13.14 -2.30
CA VAL A 14 20.02 13.77 -1.50
C VAL A 14 20.42 15.07 -2.19
N PRO A 15 20.28 16.24 -1.54
CA PRO A 15 20.70 17.49 -2.14
C PRO A 15 22.20 17.48 -2.45
N LYS A 16 22.59 18.24 -3.47
CA LYS A 16 24.00 18.39 -3.83
C LYS A 16 24.77 19.01 -2.65
N ASP A 17 25.97 18.50 -2.37
CA ASP A 17 26.89 18.95 -1.32
C ASP A 17 26.30 18.83 0.12
N PHE A 18 25.24 18.03 0.30
CA PHE A 18 24.63 17.80 1.63
C PHE A 18 25.34 16.73 2.45
N LEU A 19 25.87 15.69 1.80
CA LEU A 19 26.61 14.60 2.45
C LEU A 19 28.04 14.54 1.90
N SER A 20 29.00 14.24 2.76
CA SER A 20 30.35 13.85 2.32
C SER A 20 30.34 12.46 1.66
N ASP A 21 31.42 12.09 0.98
CA ASP A 21 31.57 10.77 0.38
C ASP A 21 31.51 9.65 1.44
N GLU A 22 32.07 9.88 2.63
CA GLU A 22 31.99 8.95 3.77
C GLU A 22 30.58 8.81 4.31
N GLU A 23 29.85 9.93 4.44
CA GLU A 23 28.45 9.92 4.89
C GLU A 23 27.54 9.23 3.87
N LEU A 24 27.81 9.43 2.58
CA LEU A 24 27.10 8.73 1.51
C LEU A 24 27.34 7.22 1.58
N ASN A 25 28.60 6.80 1.77
CA ASN A 25 28.95 5.39 1.96
C ASN A 25 28.25 4.79 3.19
N LEU A 26 28.18 5.53 4.30
CA LEU A 26 27.46 5.11 5.50
C LEU A 26 25.95 4.99 5.24
N LEU A 27 25.35 5.95 4.53
CA LEU A 27 23.95 5.89 4.14
C LEU A 27 23.66 4.63 3.32
N VAL A 28 24.46 4.36 2.28
CA VAL A 28 24.30 3.14 1.46
C VAL A 28 24.41 1.89 2.33
N TYR A 29 25.39 1.83 3.23
CA TYR A 29 25.53 0.72 4.16
C TYR A 29 24.28 0.52 5.02
N ILE A 30 23.77 1.59 5.65
CA ILE A 30 22.55 1.56 6.50
C ILE A 30 21.32 1.09 5.70
N LEU A 31 21.17 1.57 4.46
CA LEU A 31 20.09 1.17 3.57
C LEU A 31 20.14 -0.33 3.27
N LEU A 32 21.33 -0.87 2.98
CA LEU A 32 21.50 -2.29 2.66
C LEU A 32 21.20 -3.20 3.86
N ILE A 33 21.70 -2.86 5.05
CA ILE A 33 21.43 -3.68 6.25
C ILE A 33 19.95 -3.62 6.69
N ASN A 34 19.24 -2.55 6.35
CA ASN A 34 17.83 -2.33 6.67
C ASN A 34 16.91 -2.44 5.44
N GLU A 35 17.34 -3.11 4.38
CA GLU A 35 16.64 -3.11 3.09
C GLU A 35 15.17 -3.54 3.16
N LYS A 36 14.81 -4.35 4.17
CA LYS A 36 13.45 -4.85 4.41
C LYS A 36 12.51 -3.80 5.03
N ALA A 37 13.05 -2.71 5.54
CA ALA A 37 12.27 -1.61 6.09
C ALA A 37 11.72 -0.68 5.01
N ILE A 38 12.20 -0.79 3.77
CA ILE A 38 11.85 0.09 2.65
C ILE A 38 11.00 -0.70 1.66
N ALA A 39 9.78 -0.22 1.41
CA ALA A 39 8.88 -0.76 0.40
C ALA A 39 8.86 0.14 -0.83
N PHE A 40 9.14 -0.43 -2.00
CA PHE A 40 9.05 0.27 -3.29
C PHE A 40 7.73 -0.07 -4.02
N GLU A 41 7.15 -1.21 -3.68
CA GLU A 41 5.88 -1.71 -4.20
C GLU A 41 4.98 -2.14 -3.04
N ASP A 42 3.66 -2.16 -3.26
CA ASP A 42 2.68 -2.49 -2.20
C ASP A 42 2.85 -3.93 -1.68
N SER A 43 3.40 -4.84 -2.50
CA SER A 43 3.74 -6.22 -2.13
C SER A 43 4.90 -6.31 -1.12
N GLU A 44 5.76 -5.29 -1.05
CA GLU A 44 6.90 -5.23 -0.12
C GLU A 44 6.50 -4.58 1.21
N ARG A 45 5.28 -4.04 1.31
CA ARG A 45 4.80 -3.39 2.52
C ARG A 45 4.67 -4.39 3.66
N GLY A 46 5.29 -4.07 4.79
CA GLY A 46 5.21 -4.89 5.99
C GLY A 46 3.80 -4.95 6.58
N ARG A 47 3.52 -5.99 7.36
CA ARG A 47 2.30 -6.13 8.16
C ARG A 47 2.67 -6.25 9.63
N PHE A 48 1.76 -5.80 10.50
CA PHE A 48 1.91 -6.04 11.92
C PHE A 48 1.89 -7.54 12.22
N LYS A 49 2.77 -7.99 13.10
CA LYS A 49 2.79 -9.39 13.54
C LYS A 49 1.64 -9.60 14.52
N SER A 50 0.79 -10.58 14.24
CA SER A 50 -0.37 -10.94 15.09
C SER A 50 0.01 -11.22 16.55
N LYS A 51 1.23 -11.71 16.80
CA LYS A 51 1.78 -11.88 18.16
C LYS A 51 1.76 -10.60 19.00
N TYR A 52 1.99 -9.44 18.38
CA TYR A 52 2.06 -8.15 19.08
C TYR A 52 0.81 -7.31 18.87
N PHE A 53 0.10 -7.52 17.77
CA PHE A 53 -1.10 -6.80 17.39
C PHE A 53 -2.18 -7.83 17.02
N PRO A 54 -2.97 -8.32 18.00
CA PRO A 54 -4.04 -9.25 17.73
C PRO A 54 -5.13 -8.58 16.87
N ASP A 55 -5.99 -9.41 16.28
CA ASP A 55 -7.08 -8.93 15.44
C ASP A 55 -8.01 -7.99 16.21
N TYR A 56 -8.41 -6.90 15.56
CA TYR A 56 -9.30 -5.92 16.15
C TYR A 56 -10.74 -6.44 16.17
N ILE A 57 -11.35 -6.47 17.34
CA ILE A 57 -12.76 -6.85 17.52
C ILE A 57 -13.62 -5.59 17.39
N MET A 58 -14.41 -5.50 16.32
CA MET A 58 -15.36 -4.42 16.13
C MET A 58 -16.50 -4.54 17.15
N GLN A 59 -16.68 -3.50 17.98
CA GLN A 59 -17.82 -3.41 18.88
C GLN A 59 -19.08 -3.06 18.09
N THR A 60 -20.13 -3.86 18.23
CA THR A 60 -21.42 -3.65 17.55
C THR A 60 -22.51 -3.38 18.58
N VAL A 61 -23.54 -2.66 18.15
CA VAL A 61 -24.84 -2.58 18.84
C VAL A 61 -25.84 -3.46 18.10
N ASP A 62 -27.04 -3.68 18.66
CA ASP A 62 -28.09 -4.38 17.93
C ASP A 62 -28.47 -3.59 16.66
N HIS A 63 -28.29 -4.21 15.50
CA HIS A 63 -28.58 -3.59 14.21
C HIS A 63 -28.85 -4.65 13.13
N VAL A 64 -29.42 -4.19 12.01
CA VAL A 64 -29.57 -4.98 10.80
C VAL A 64 -28.34 -4.75 9.92
N PRO A 65 -27.70 -5.80 9.38
CA PRO A 65 -26.58 -5.64 8.46
C PRO A 65 -26.97 -4.80 7.24
N TRP A 66 -26.07 -3.95 6.78
CA TRP A 66 -26.31 -3.10 5.60
C TRP A 66 -25.86 -3.78 4.31
N GLU A 67 -26.74 -3.81 3.32
CA GLU A 67 -26.43 -4.27 1.97
C GLU A 67 -26.78 -3.18 0.96
N TYR A 68 -25.76 -2.51 0.43
CA TYR A 68 -25.94 -1.50 -0.62
C TYR A 68 -25.41 -2.03 -1.95
N PRO A 69 -26.21 -2.06 -3.02
CA PRO A 69 -25.73 -2.45 -4.35
C PRO A 69 -24.72 -1.43 -4.88
N GLN A 70 -23.77 -1.93 -5.69
CA GLN A 70 -22.70 -1.12 -6.26
C GLN A 70 -23.21 -0.35 -7.47
N HIS A 71 -22.95 0.95 -7.50
CA HIS A 71 -23.23 1.74 -8.70
C HIS A 71 -22.33 1.31 -9.86
N PRO A 72 -22.82 1.37 -11.10
CA PRO A 72 -21.98 1.13 -12.27
C PRO A 72 -20.78 2.10 -12.28
N TYR A 73 -19.58 1.56 -12.48
CA TYR A 73 -18.40 2.40 -12.72
C TYR A 73 -18.52 3.08 -14.09
N PRO A 74 -18.03 4.32 -14.25
CA PRO A 74 -17.84 4.92 -15.56
C PRO A 74 -17.05 3.98 -16.48
N LEU A 75 -17.51 3.77 -17.71
CA LEU A 75 -16.90 2.80 -18.63
C LEU A 75 -15.40 3.05 -18.85
N ALA A 76 -15.01 4.33 -18.97
CA ALA A 76 -13.62 4.75 -19.14
C ALA A 76 -12.69 4.31 -17.99
N LYS A 77 -13.23 4.12 -16.78
CA LYS A 77 -12.45 3.79 -15.57
C LYS A 77 -12.62 2.35 -15.11
N LYS A 78 -13.56 1.59 -15.68
CA LYS A 78 -13.90 0.23 -15.23
C LYS A 78 -12.68 -0.72 -15.25
N ALA A 79 -11.89 -0.70 -16.32
CA ALA A 79 -10.71 -1.55 -16.46
C ALA A 79 -9.63 -1.21 -15.40
N GLU A 80 -9.41 0.08 -15.18
CA GLU A 80 -8.49 0.59 -14.16
C GLU A 80 -8.92 0.16 -12.76
N MET A 81 -10.20 0.33 -12.41
CA MET A 81 -10.74 -0.09 -11.11
C MET A 81 -10.60 -1.59 -10.88
N ILE A 82 -10.88 -2.42 -11.88
CA ILE A 82 -10.71 -3.88 -11.80
C ILE A 82 -9.23 -4.22 -11.55
N ARG A 83 -8.31 -3.55 -12.25
CA ARG A 83 -6.87 -3.74 -12.04
C ARG A 83 -6.47 -3.39 -10.60
N LEU A 84 -6.87 -2.23 -10.10
CA LEU A 84 -6.57 -1.78 -8.73
C LEU A 84 -7.09 -2.76 -7.68
N LEU A 85 -8.35 -3.22 -7.81
CA LEU A 85 -8.91 -4.21 -6.89
C LEU A 85 -8.13 -5.53 -6.90
N ARG A 86 -7.73 -6.02 -8.08
CA ARG A 86 -6.90 -7.23 -8.19
C ARG A 86 -5.52 -7.05 -7.57
N GLU A 87 -4.90 -5.88 -7.74
CA GLU A 87 -3.62 -5.54 -7.10
C GLU A 87 -3.75 -5.51 -5.57
N GLN A 88 -4.83 -4.94 -5.03
CA GLN A 88 -5.09 -4.94 -3.59
C GLN A 88 -5.34 -6.33 -3.02
N VAL A 89 -6.04 -7.20 -3.77
CA VAL A 89 -6.21 -8.62 -3.41
C VAL A 89 -4.86 -9.35 -3.44
N LYS A 90 -4.05 -9.14 -4.48
CA LYS A 90 -2.70 -9.74 -4.59
C LYS A 90 -1.78 -9.25 -3.47
N ALA A 91 -1.87 -7.98 -3.09
CA ALA A 91 -1.16 -7.41 -1.95
C ALA A 91 -1.68 -7.91 -0.59
N GLY A 92 -2.81 -8.63 -0.57
CA GLY A 92 -3.48 -9.17 0.62
C GLY A 92 -4.05 -8.09 1.53
N ASN A 93 -4.38 -6.93 0.98
CA ASN A 93 -5.11 -5.86 1.69
C ASN A 93 -6.62 -6.06 1.62
N LEU A 94 -7.08 -6.72 0.55
CA LEU A 94 -8.45 -7.14 0.36
C LEU A 94 -8.49 -8.66 0.22
N GLU A 95 -9.58 -9.23 0.70
CA GLU A 95 -9.89 -10.64 0.55
C GLU A 95 -11.27 -10.80 -0.11
N ILE A 96 -11.47 -11.94 -0.78
CA ILE A 96 -12.78 -12.31 -1.28
C ILE A 96 -13.56 -12.85 -0.08
N ALA A 97 -14.70 -12.23 0.22
CA ALA A 97 -15.51 -12.60 1.36
C ALA A 97 -16.98 -12.73 0.95
N GLU A 98 -17.70 -13.56 1.69
CA GLU A 98 -19.15 -13.66 1.69
C GLU A 98 -19.66 -13.24 3.06
N GLY A 99 -20.60 -12.31 3.11
CA GLY A 99 -21.08 -11.80 4.37
C GLY A 99 -22.29 -10.88 4.21
N PRO A 100 -22.98 -10.57 5.32
CA PRO A 100 -24.22 -9.81 5.29
C PRO A 100 -23.99 -8.29 5.14
N TYR A 101 -22.73 -7.84 5.15
CA TYR A 101 -22.35 -6.43 4.97
C TYR A 101 -21.80 -6.19 3.58
N ARG A 102 -22.36 -5.19 2.89
CA ARG A 102 -21.86 -4.74 1.60
C ARG A 102 -21.97 -3.22 1.47
N SER A 103 -20.83 -2.56 1.36
CA SER A 103 -20.75 -1.12 1.12
C SER A 103 -20.46 -0.79 -0.34
N ARG A 104 -20.80 0.43 -0.76
CA ARG A 104 -20.47 0.96 -2.08
C ARG A 104 -18.99 1.37 -2.14
N ILE A 105 -18.35 1.12 -3.27
CA ILE A 105 -17.00 1.56 -3.58
C ILE A 105 -17.10 2.75 -4.55
N PHE A 106 -16.37 3.82 -4.26
CA PHE A 106 -16.32 5.01 -5.09
C PHE A 106 -14.93 5.16 -5.70
N ALA A 107 -14.88 5.42 -7.01
CA ALA A 107 -13.64 5.76 -7.70
C ALA A 107 -13.44 7.28 -7.60
N ILE A 108 -12.37 7.70 -6.94
CA ILE A 108 -12.03 9.12 -6.77
C ILE A 108 -10.61 9.31 -7.28
N GLU A 109 -10.42 10.26 -8.19
CA GLU A 109 -9.10 10.64 -8.67
C GLU A 109 -8.39 11.48 -7.62
N LYS A 110 -7.12 11.16 -7.30
CA LYS A 110 -6.35 11.99 -6.37
C LYS A 110 -5.74 13.18 -7.13
N PRO A 111 -5.41 14.29 -6.42
CA PRO A 111 -4.87 15.50 -7.04
C PRO A 111 -3.59 15.30 -7.86
N ASN A 112 -2.83 14.23 -7.62
CA ASN A 112 -1.61 13.88 -8.33
C ASN A 112 -1.85 13.07 -9.62
N GLY A 113 -3.10 12.95 -10.07
CA GLY A 113 -3.46 12.20 -11.28
C GLY A 113 -3.23 10.69 -11.17
N LYS A 114 -3.10 10.19 -9.93
CA LYS A 114 -3.00 8.77 -9.58
C LYS A 114 -4.13 8.35 -8.66
#